data_AF-A0A3D5CZ83-F1
#
_entry.id   AF-A0A3D5CZ83-F1
#
_cell.length_a   1.000
_cell.length_b   1.000
_cell.length_c   1.000
_cell.angle_alpha   90.00
_cell.angle_beta   90.00
_cell.angle_gamma   90.00
#
_symmetry.space_group_name_H-M   'P 1'
#
loop_
_entity.id
_entity.type
_entity.pdbx_description
1 polymer ?
#
loop_
_entity_poly.entity_id
_entity_poly.type
_entity_poly.pdbx_seq_one_letter_code
_entity_poly.pdbx_strand_id
1 'polypeptide(L)'
;MNANNKNSFLLKFQSEVFFWIAVGVAAFVFGFYFYNFHGDLITTTNGEWGTFGDFVGGTLNPFFSFLSFIALLTTINLQRKELKASRKELKASTKQLKRTANAQEMAQDALAKQLETQSKQQFENTFFSLLDQHNKLLEFHQNDIARALHNIVIARRYPTLSSAKTDLTTYNASIGQYFRVLYQLLKLIANSIPNSNIYPDFSVDSIKESAFAPDEKMYSNIVRSFLNYDVTQLLAINCYCSSDQDTYFKFKLLIERYAFLEHMPFGVTGYAKYAETLTETKNHYDPKAFGNSQFI
;
A
#
# COMPACT_ATOMS: atom_id res chain seq x y z
N MET A 1 -31.51 -24.59 28.98
CA MET A 1 -31.24 -26.05 29.07
C MET A 1 -30.58 -26.48 27.76
N ASN A 2 -29.28 -26.78 27.78
CA ASN A 2 -28.45 -26.99 26.59
C ASN A 2 -28.99 -28.11 25.68
N ALA A 3 -28.86 -27.96 24.34
CA ALA A 3 -29.29 -28.94 23.35
C ALA A 3 -28.72 -30.36 23.62
N ASN A 4 -27.49 -30.45 24.15
CA ASN A 4 -26.88 -31.71 24.59
C ASN A 4 -27.64 -32.41 25.73
N ASN A 5 -28.24 -31.65 26.65
CA ASN A 5 -28.97 -32.21 27.78
C ASN A 5 -30.37 -32.73 27.36
N LYS A 6 -30.93 -32.14 26.30
CA LYS A 6 -32.21 -32.59 25.73
C LYS A 6 -32.04 -33.87 24.91
N ASN A 7 -30.93 -33.99 24.17
CA ASN A 7 -30.61 -35.21 23.42
C ASN A 7 -30.26 -36.38 24.34
N SER A 8 -29.54 -36.17 25.45
CA SER A 8 -29.22 -37.25 26.40
C SER A 8 -30.48 -37.77 27.12
N PHE A 9 -31.41 -36.87 27.46
CA PHE A 9 -32.70 -37.24 28.06
C PHE A 9 -33.57 -38.03 27.09
N LEU A 10 -33.66 -37.60 25.83
CA LEU A 10 -34.43 -38.30 24.80
C LEU A 10 -33.87 -39.70 24.51
N LEU A 11 -32.55 -39.87 24.52
CA LEU A 11 -31.91 -41.18 24.35
C LEU A 11 -32.20 -42.13 25.52
N LYS A 12 -32.10 -41.64 26.77
CA LYS A 12 -32.44 -42.45 27.97
C LYS A 12 -33.92 -42.82 28.01
N PHE A 13 -34.80 -41.89 27.65
CA PHE A 13 -36.23 -42.14 27.60
C PHE A 13 -36.57 -43.18 26.53
N GLN A 14 -35.94 -43.12 25.36
CA GLN A 14 -36.12 -44.13 24.31
C GLN A 14 -35.64 -45.51 24.75
N SER A 15 -34.46 -45.62 25.38
CA SER A 15 -33.94 -46.92 25.84
C SER A 15 -34.81 -47.57 26.91
N GLU A 16 -35.36 -46.78 27.84
CA GLU A 16 -36.28 -47.27 28.88
C GLU A 16 -37.60 -47.77 28.27
N VAL A 17 -38.17 -47.02 27.32
CA VAL A 17 -39.39 -47.42 26.62
C VAL A 17 -39.17 -48.72 25.84
N PHE A 18 -38.04 -48.87 25.13
CA PHE A 18 -37.73 -50.12 24.42
C PHE A 18 -37.55 -51.31 25.36
N PHE A 19 -36.93 -51.12 26.53
CA PHE A 19 -36.76 -52.17 27.54
C PHE A 19 -38.11 -52.66 28.07
N TRP A 20 -39.01 -51.74 28.47
CA TRP A 20 -40.32 -52.12 28.99
C TRP A 20 -41.24 -52.71 27.93
N ILE A 21 -41.13 -52.27 26.67
CA ILE A 21 -41.82 -52.93 25.54
C ILE A 21 -41.31 -54.36 25.38
N ALA A 22 -40.00 -54.59 25.42
CA ALA A 22 -39.44 -55.95 25.31
C ALA A 22 -39.89 -56.85 26.47
N VAL A 23 -39.89 -56.34 27.70
CA VAL A 23 -40.38 -57.06 28.89
C VAL A 23 -41.87 -57.37 28.77
N GLY A 24 -42.70 -56.39 28.36
CA GLY A 24 -44.14 -56.56 28.20
C GLY A 24 -44.49 -57.57 27.10
N VAL A 25 -43.73 -57.55 26.01
CA VAL A 25 -43.89 -58.51 24.91
C VAL A 25 -43.47 -59.92 25.32
N ALA A 26 -42.35 -60.06 26.04
CA ALA A 26 -41.95 -61.35 26.61
C ALA A 26 -43.01 -61.88 27.59
N ALA A 27 -43.50 -61.03 28.51
CA ALA A 27 -44.54 -61.39 29.47
C ALA A 27 -45.86 -61.77 28.79
N PHE A 28 -46.24 -61.08 27.71
CA PHE A 28 -47.42 -61.43 26.90
C PHE A 28 -47.27 -62.80 26.24
N VAL A 29 -46.11 -63.09 25.65
CA VAL A 29 -45.83 -64.38 25.02
C VAL A 29 -45.85 -65.51 26.05
N PHE A 30 -45.17 -65.34 27.19
CA PHE A 30 -45.20 -66.32 28.28
C PHE A 30 -46.61 -66.46 28.88
N GLY A 31 -47.34 -65.37 29.06
CA GLY A 31 -48.71 -65.39 29.58
C GLY A 31 -49.69 -66.10 28.64
N PHE A 32 -49.59 -65.83 27.33
CA PHE A 32 -50.41 -66.51 26.32
C PHE A 32 -50.09 -68.01 26.23
N TYR A 33 -48.83 -68.39 26.42
CA TYR A 33 -48.41 -69.79 26.51
C TYR A 33 -49.03 -70.50 27.72
N PHE A 34 -48.83 -69.96 28.93
CA PHE A 34 -49.38 -70.56 30.15
C PHE A 34 -50.91 -70.63 30.14
N TYR A 35 -51.58 -69.67 29.48
CA TYR A 35 -53.03 -69.67 29.30
C TYR A 35 -53.53 -70.81 28.40
N ASN A 36 -52.84 -71.09 27.29
CA ASN A 36 -53.27 -72.15 26.36
C ASN A 36 -52.88 -73.56 26.83
N PHE A 37 -51.73 -73.73 27.49
CA PHE A 37 -51.18 -75.03 27.89
C PHE A 37 -51.48 -75.43 29.35
N HIS A 38 -52.37 -74.70 30.04
CA HIS A 38 -52.88 -75.03 31.38
C HIS A 38 -51.81 -75.31 32.45
N GLY A 39 -50.61 -74.75 32.31
CA GLY A 39 -49.57 -74.78 33.35
C GLY A 39 -48.76 -76.08 33.51
N ASP A 40 -48.93 -77.07 32.62
CA ASP A 40 -48.07 -78.27 32.67
C ASP A 40 -46.65 -77.94 32.21
N LEU A 41 -45.74 -77.80 33.18
CA LEU A 41 -44.37 -77.33 32.96
C LEU A 41 -43.40 -78.40 32.45
N ILE A 42 -43.82 -79.67 32.33
CA ILE A 42 -42.90 -80.78 32.04
C ILE A 42 -43.59 -81.89 31.21
N THR A 43 -43.61 -81.74 29.88
CA THR A 43 -43.78 -82.87 28.95
C THR A 43 -42.41 -83.25 28.36
N THR A 44 -42.04 -84.52 28.48
CA THR A 44 -40.71 -85.11 28.23
C THR A 44 -40.39 -85.35 26.74
N THR A 45 -40.83 -84.44 25.86
CA THR A 45 -40.56 -84.55 24.43
C THR A 45 -40.00 -83.23 23.91
N ASN A 46 -38.72 -83.22 23.57
CA ASN A 46 -37.97 -82.05 23.11
C ASN A 46 -38.59 -81.31 21.89
N GLY A 47 -39.54 -81.93 21.18
CA GLY A 47 -40.21 -81.35 20.01
C GLY A 47 -41.24 -80.25 20.32
N GLU A 48 -41.91 -80.30 21.48
CA GLU A 48 -42.91 -79.27 21.87
C GLU A 48 -42.23 -77.94 22.22
N TRP A 49 -41.06 -78.01 22.87
CA TRP A 49 -40.19 -76.85 23.12
C TRP A 49 -39.65 -76.23 21.83
N GLY A 50 -39.36 -77.05 20.81
CA GLY A 50 -39.00 -76.56 19.48
C GLY A 50 -40.16 -75.77 18.83
N THR A 51 -41.37 -76.33 18.87
CA THR A 51 -42.57 -75.71 18.29
C THR A 51 -42.95 -74.40 19.01
N PHE A 52 -42.79 -74.34 20.34
CA PHE A 52 -42.96 -73.11 21.09
C PHE A 52 -41.89 -72.06 20.73
N GLY A 53 -40.62 -72.46 20.67
CA GLY A 53 -39.53 -71.60 20.21
C GLY A 53 -39.79 -71.03 18.81
N ASP A 54 -40.35 -71.84 17.91
CA ASP A 54 -40.74 -71.43 16.55
C ASP A 54 -41.90 -70.41 16.56
N PHE A 55 -42.89 -70.53 17.44
CA PHE A 55 -43.97 -69.54 17.58
C PHE A 55 -43.48 -68.21 18.17
N VAL A 56 -42.67 -68.28 19.23
CA VAL A 56 -42.06 -67.10 19.87
C VAL A 56 -41.13 -66.39 18.90
N GLY A 57 -40.20 -67.13 18.29
CA GLY A 57 -39.31 -66.59 17.27
C GLY A 57 -40.05 -66.07 16.05
N GLY A 58 -41.08 -66.79 15.59
CA GLY A 58 -41.89 -66.44 14.43
C GLY A 58 -42.73 -65.17 14.61
N THR A 59 -43.14 -64.85 15.85
CA THR A 59 -43.92 -63.64 16.16
C THR A 59 -43.05 -62.46 16.59
N LEU A 60 -42.03 -62.71 17.41
CA LEU A 60 -41.16 -61.67 17.95
C LEU A 60 -40.15 -61.15 16.93
N ASN A 61 -39.57 -62.01 16.09
CA ASN A 61 -38.57 -61.56 15.12
C ASN A 61 -39.15 -60.55 14.11
N PRO A 62 -40.34 -60.75 13.51
CA PRO A 62 -40.97 -59.73 12.67
C PRO A 62 -41.32 -58.44 13.43
N PHE A 63 -41.79 -58.54 14.68
CA PHE A 63 -42.12 -57.37 15.50
C PHE A 63 -40.89 -56.51 15.82
N PHE A 64 -39.80 -57.14 16.30
CA PHE A 64 -38.55 -56.43 16.55
C PHE A 64 -37.91 -55.92 15.26
N SER A 65 -37.97 -56.68 14.15
CA SER A 65 -37.50 -56.23 12.84
C SER A 65 -38.25 -54.98 12.36
N PHE A 66 -39.57 -54.91 12.58
CA PHE A 66 -40.37 -53.74 12.27
C PHE A 66 -39.99 -52.53 13.14
N LEU A 67 -39.78 -52.72 14.44
CA LEU A 67 -39.29 -51.66 15.34
C LEU A 67 -37.90 -51.15 14.92
N SER A 68 -36.98 -52.06 14.58
CA SER A 68 -35.65 -51.69 14.05
C SER A 68 -35.75 -50.89 12.76
N PHE A 69 -36.69 -51.25 11.86
CA PHE A 69 -36.94 -50.50 10.63
C PHE A 69 -37.46 -49.08 10.91
N ILE A 70 -38.40 -48.90 11.84
CA ILE A 70 -38.91 -47.58 12.25
C ILE A 70 -37.81 -46.73 12.89
N ALA A 71 -36.98 -47.33 13.75
CA ALA A 71 -35.82 -46.65 14.34
C ALA A 71 -34.83 -46.20 13.24
N LEU A 72 -34.55 -47.05 12.26
CA LEU A 72 -33.70 -46.72 11.12
C LEU A 72 -34.29 -45.56 10.28
N LEU A 73 -35.59 -45.59 9.97
CA LEU A 73 -36.27 -44.50 9.26
C LEU A 73 -36.19 -43.17 10.01
N THR A 74 -36.31 -43.22 11.34
CA THR A 74 -36.18 -42.04 12.21
C THR A 74 -34.76 -41.47 12.15
N THR A 75 -33.74 -42.34 12.23
CA THR A 75 -32.33 -41.96 12.10
C THR A 75 -32.04 -41.34 10.73
N ILE A 76 -32.53 -41.93 9.64
CA ILE A 76 -32.36 -41.38 8.27
C ILE A 76 -32.98 -39.98 8.18
N ASN A 77 -34.17 -39.78 8.76
CA ASN A 77 -34.82 -38.47 8.77
C ASN A 77 -34.05 -37.44 9.58
N LEU A 78 -33.44 -37.83 10.72
CA LEU A 78 -32.60 -36.95 11.51
C LEU A 78 -31.31 -36.57 10.76
N GLN A 79 -30.61 -37.55 10.20
CA GLN A 79 -29.40 -37.33 9.39
C GLN A 79 -29.68 -36.41 8.19
N ARG A 80 -30.83 -36.56 7.51
CA ARG A 80 -31.25 -35.66 6.43
C ARG A 80 -31.42 -34.22 6.90
N LYS A 81 -31.96 -34.01 8.11
CA LYS A 81 -32.10 -32.67 8.70
C LYS A 81 -30.74 -32.06 9.04
N GLU A 82 -29.85 -32.82 9.65
CA GLU A 82 -28.48 -32.39 9.98
C GLU A 82 -27.68 -32.04 8.71
N LEU A 83 -27.75 -32.87 7.67
CA LEU A 83 -27.10 -32.59 6.40
C LEU A 83 -27.64 -31.31 5.74
N LYS A 84 -28.96 -31.07 5.83
CA LYS A 84 -29.57 -29.84 5.33
C LYS A 84 -29.10 -28.61 6.11
N ALA A 85 -29.00 -28.72 7.44
CA ALA A 85 -28.46 -27.65 8.29
C ALA A 85 -26.99 -27.36 7.98
N SER A 86 -26.16 -28.40 7.90
CA SER A 86 -24.73 -28.31 7.55
C SER A 86 -24.52 -27.66 6.18
N ARG A 87 -25.28 -28.05 5.15
CA ARG A 87 -25.23 -27.41 3.82
C ARG A 87 -25.60 -25.93 3.88
N LYS A 88 -26.57 -25.55 4.72
CA LYS A 88 -26.97 -24.14 4.90
C LYS A 88 -25.85 -23.33 5.55
N GLU A 89 -25.22 -23.87 6.59
CA GLU A 89 -24.07 -23.25 7.27
C GLU A 89 -22.86 -23.12 6.35
N LEU A 90 -22.54 -24.17 5.59
CA LEU A 90 -21.45 -24.13 4.61
C LEU A 90 -21.70 -23.04 3.56
N LYS A 91 -22.92 -22.96 3.02
CA LYS A 91 -23.29 -21.90 2.06
C LYS A 91 -23.18 -20.50 2.67
N ALA A 92 -23.55 -20.32 3.94
CA ALA A 92 -23.40 -19.05 4.64
C ALA A 92 -21.91 -18.70 4.85
N SER A 93 -21.10 -19.68 5.26
CA SER A 93 -19.65 -19.55 5.42
C SER A 93 -18.95 -19.18 4.10
N THR A 94 -19.25 -19.86 3.00
CA THR A 94 -18.73 -19.51 1.67
C THR A 94 -19.13 -18.09 1.26
N LYS A 95 -20.36 -17.65 1.56
CA LYS A 95 -20.81 -16.28 1.28
C LYS A 95 -20.03 -15.25 2.12
N GLN A 96 -19.74 -15.56 3.39
CA GLN A 96 -18.93 -14.70 4.25
C GLN A 96 -17.49 -14.61 3.76
N LEU A 97 -16.86 -15.74 3.41
CA LEU A 97 -15.51 -15.77 2.85
C LEU A 97 -15.40 -14.93 1.57
N LYS A 98 -16.38 -15.04 0.65
CA LYS A 98 -16.42 -14.19 -0.55
C LYS A 98 -16.52 -12.70 -0.22
N ARG A 99 -17.33 -12.33 0.78
CA ARG A 99 -17.44 -10.94 1.24
C ARG A 99 -16.13 -10.45 1.85
N THR A 100 -15.46 -11.27 2.67
CA THR A 100 -14.17 -10.93 3.26
C THR A 100 -13.08 -10.78 2.21
N ALA A 101 -13.02 -11.68 1.22
CA ALA A 101 -12.08 -11.58 0.11
C ALA A 101 -12.25 -10.27 -0.67
N ASN A 102 -13.49 -9.93 -1.04
CA ASN A 102 -13.78 -8.66 -1.73
C ASN A 102 -13.42 -7.44 -0.86
N ALA A 103 -13.72 -7.47 0.45
CA ALA A 103 -13.38 -6.38 1.35
C ALA A 103 -11.85 -6.23 1.51
N GLN A 104 -11.10 -7.34 1.52
CA GLN A 104 -9.65 -7.32 1.59
C GLN A 104 -9.03 -6.77 0.30
N GLU A 105 -9.58 -7.11 -0.87
CA GLU A 105 -9.16 -6.53 -2.16
C GLU A 105 -9.38 -5.01 -2.18
N MET A 106 -10.55 -4.55 -1.76
CA MET A 106 -10.84 -3.12 -1.62
C MET A 106 -9.89 -2.42 -0.62
N ALA A 107 -9.57 -3.08 0.49
CA ALA A 107 -8.64 -2.55 1.48
C ALA A 107 -7.20 -2.46 0.95
N GLN A 108 -6.77 -3.41 0.13
CA GLN A 108 -5.46 -3.39 -0.54
C GLN A 108 -5.36 -2.21 -1.52
N ASP A 109 -6.39 -1.98 -2.34
CA ASP A 109 -6.45 -0.85 -3.27
C ASP A 109 -6.46 0.51 -2.52
N ALA A 110 -7.27 0.61 -1.46
CA ALA A 110 -7.31 1.80 -0.62
C ALA A 110 -5.95 2.08 0.05
N LEU A 111 -5.28 1.04 0.55
CA LEU A 111 -3.96 1.16 1.15
C LEU A 111 -2.91 1.59 0.13
N ALA A 112 -2.94 1.05 -1.10
CA ALA A 112 -2.01 1.45 -2.16
C ALA A 112 -2.14 2.95 -2.49
N LYS A 113 -3.38 3.44 -2.65
CA LYS A 113 -3.67 4.87 -2.85
C LYS A 113 -3.24 5.73 -1.66
N GLN A 114 -3.38 5.21 -0.44
CA GLN A 114 -2.94 5.90 0.76
C GLN A 114 -1.41 6.01 0.82
N LEU A 115 -0.66 4.97 0.45
CA LEU A 115 0.80 4.99 0.40
C LEU A 115 1.32 6.01 -0.63
N GLU A 116 0.68 6.08 -1.81
CA GLU A 116 1.00 7.08 -2.84
C GLU A 116 0.78 8.51 -2.32
N THR A 117 -0.40 8.76 -1.73
CA THR A 117 -0.73 10.06 -1.12
C THR A 117 0.25 10.43 -0.01
N GLN A 118 0.61 9.46 0.83
CA GLN A 118 1.55 9.66 1.93
C GLN A 118 2.96 9.99 1.42
N SER A 119 3.44 9.30 0.38
CA SER A 119 4.74 9.60 -0.24
C SER A 119 4.76 11.03 -0.79
N LYS A 120 3.71 11.46 -1.48
CA LYS A 120 3.56 12.84 -1.96
C LYS A 120 3.56 13.85 -0.81
N GLN A 121 2.81 13.60 0.26
CA GLN A 121 2.76 14.48 1.41
C GLN A 121 4.10 14.59 2.15
N GLN A 122 4.84 13.48 2.31
CA GLN A 122 6.18 13.47 2.91
C GLN A 122 7.17 14.29 2.07
N PHE A 123 7.12 14.16 0.75
CA PHE A 123 7.91 14.98 -0.16
C PHE A 123 7.54 16.46 -0.02
N GLU A 124 6.26 16.82 -0.13
CA GLU A 124 5.77 18.20 -0.07
C GLU A 124 6.16 18.89 1.25
N ASN A 125 6.00 18.20 2.38
CA ASN A 125 6.41 18.73 3.68
C ASN A 125 7.92 19.05 3.72
N THR A 126 8.75 18.15 3.18
CA THR A 126 10.21 18.37 3.10
C THR A 126 10.54 19.50 2.13
N PHE A 127 9.88 19.54 0.97
CA PHE A 127 10.05 20.56 -0.06
C PHE A 127 9.71 21.95 0.47
N PHE A 128 8.53 22.14 1.05
CA PHE A 128 8.10 23.43 1.56
C PHE A 128 8.93 23.88 2.76
N SER A 129 9.38 22.96 3.62
CA SER A 129 10.33 23.28 4.70
C SER A 129 11.65 23.79 4.15
N LEU A 130 12.22 23.13 3.13
CA LEU A 130 13.49 23.55 2.53
C LEU A 130 13.34 24.83 1.69
N LEU A 131 12.20 25.03 1.02
CA LEU A 131 11.86 26.26 0.31
C LEU A 131 11.74 27.45 1.29
N ASP A 132 11.14 27.27 2.46
CA ASP A 132 11.09 28.29 3.51
C ASP A 132 12.50 28.66 3.99
N GLN A 133 13.39 27.68 4.20
CA GLN A 133 14.79 27.96 4.53
C GLN A 133 15.53 28.69 3.40
N HIS A 134 15.30 28.30 2.15
CA HIS A 134 15.82 29.01 0.98
C HIS A 134 15.38 30.47 0.95
N ASN A 135 14.09 30.73 1.17
CA ASN A 135 13.54 32.08 1.12
C ASN A 135 14.08 32.97 2.25
N LYS A 136 14.23 32.42 3.46
CA LYS A 136 14.88 33.14 4.58
C LYS A 136 16.32 33.52 4.28
N LEU A 137 17.09 32.60 3.68
CA LEU A 137 18.47 32.88 3.28
C LEU A 137 18.55 33.89 2.14
N LEU A 138 17.60 33.84 1.19
CA LEU A 138 17.51 34.81 0.11
C LEU A 138 17.29 36.23 0.66
N GLU A 139 16.34 36.39 1.57
CA GLU A 139 16.06 37.67 2.24
C GLU A 139 17.27 38.15 3.05
N PHE A 140 17.86 37.26 3.86
CA PHE A 140 19.02 37.58 4.68
C PHE A 140 20.24 38.01 3.87
N HIS A 141 20.49 37.38 2.72
CA HIS A 141 21.67 37.65 1.87
C HIS A 141 21.41 38.60 0.70
N GLN A 142 20.21 39.20 0.59
CA GLN A 142 19.82 40.02 -0.57
C GLN A 142 20.84 41.13 -0.88
N ASN A 143 21.30 41.85 0.14
CA ASN A 143 22.27 42.93 -0.03
C ASN A 143 23.67 42.43 -0.40
N ASP A 144 24.08 41.27 0.12
CA ASP A 144 25.38 40.69 -0.20
C ASP A 144 25.40 40.13 -1.62
N ILE A 145 24.29 39.57 -2.09
CA ILE A 145 24.08 39.14 -3.48
C ILE A 145 24.21 40.34 -4.42
N ALA A 146 23.46 41.43 -4.17
CA ALA A 146 23.53 42.63 -5.00
C ALA A 146 24.95 43.23 -5.02
N ARG A 147 25.63 43.28 -3.87
CA ARG A 147 27.01 43.77 -3.76
C ARG A 147 28.01 42.89 -4.53
N ALA A 148 27.89 41.57 -4.41
CA ALA A 148 28.76 40.62 -5.11
C ALA A 148 28.60 40.76 -6.63
N LEU A 149 27.35 40.83 -7.11
CA LEU A 149 27.06 41.04 -8.53
C LEU A 149 27.65 42.35 -9.04
N HIS A 150 27.38 43.46 -8.34
CA HIS A 150 27.91 44.78 -8.72
C HIS A 150 29.44 44.75 -8.81
N ASN A 151 30.12 44.17 -7.83
CA ASN A 151 31.57 44.12 -7.83
C ASN A 151 32.13 43.26 -8.96
N ILE A 152 31.58 42.07 -9.19
CA ILE A 152 32.10 41.11 -10.17
C ILE A 152 31.80 41.57 -11.60
N VAL A 153 30.55 41.99 -11.86
CA VAL A 153 30.07 42.27 -13.22
C VAL A 153 30.31 43.73 -13.63
N ILE A 154 30.12 44.68 -12.71
CA ILE A 154 30.16 46.12 -13.05
C ILE A 154 31.49 46.78 -12.70
N ALA A 155 32.01 46.55 -11.49
CA ALA A 155 33.24 47.20 -11.03
C ALA A 155 34.48 46.56 -11.64
N ARG A 156 34.59 45.22 -11.60
CA ARG A 156 35.75 44.48 -12.12
C ARG A 156 35.69 44.14 -13.60
N ARG A 157 34.47 43.98 -14.15
CA ARG A 157 34.20 43.73 -15.58
C ARG A 157 35.02 42.58 -16.16
N TYR A 158 34.94 41.42 -15.53
CA TYR A 158 35.65 40.25 -16.04
C TYR A 158 35.15 39.85 -17.44
N PRO A 159 36.02 39.59 -18.41
CA PRO A 159 35.59 39.16 -19.75
C PRO A 159 35.12 37.70 -19.77
N THR A 160 35.46 36.90 -18.75
CA THR A 160 35.12 35.47 -18.69
C THR A 160 34.42 35.06 -17.40
N LEU A 161 33.54 34.06 -17.50
CA LEU A 161 32.86 33.35 -16.40
C LEU A 161 33.85 32.65 -15.50
N SER A 162 34.97 32.15 -16.04
CA SER A 162 36.02 31.51 -15.23
C SER A 162 36.63 32.49 -14.23
N SER A 163 37.00 33.69 -14.69
CA SER A 163 37.53 34.75 -13.81
C SER A 163 36.47 35.25 -12.84
N ALA A 164 35.23 35.41 -13.29
CA ALA A 164 34.12 35.82 -12.43
C ALA A 164 33.76 34.79 -11.36
N LYS A 165 33.72 33.49 -11.69
CA LYS A 165 33.50 32.39 -10.74
C LYS A 165 34.62 32.36 -9.70
N THR A 166 35.87 32.54 -10.14
CA THR A 166 37.03 32.59 -9.23
C THR A 166 36.85 33.71 -8.20
N ASP A 167 36.46 34.91 -8.62
CA ASP A 167 36.23 36.01 -7.69
C ASP A 167 34.99 35.81 -6.82
N LEU A 168 33.92 35.20 -7.35
CA LEU A 168 32.72 34.86 -6.59
C LEU A 168 33.04 33.99 -5.36
N THR A 169 34.09 33.15 -5.43
CA THR A 169 34.52 32.34 -4.29
C THR A 169 34.91 33.17 -3.07
N THR A 170 35.33 34.43 -3.23
CA THR A 170 35.64 35.34 -2.12
C THR A 170 34.39 35.71 -1.31
N TYR A 171 33.20 35.56 -1.89
CA TYR A 171 31.90 35.78 -1.24
C TYR A 171 31.30 34.49 -0.66
N ASN A 172 31.98 33.35 -0.73
CA ASN A 172 31.44 32.07 -0.24
C ASN A 172 31.04 32.10 1.24
N ALA A 173 31.73 32.92 2.06
CA ALA A 173 31.41 33.10 3.47
C ALA A 173 30.08 33.82 3.70
N SER A 174 29.66 34.70 2.78
CA SER A 174 28.37 35.38 2.86
C SER A 174 27.29 34.62 2.10
N ILE A 175 27.43 34.43 0.79
CA ILE A 175 26.33 33.92 -0.07
C ILE A 175 26.43 32.43 -0.42
N GLY A 176 27.53 31.76 -0.03
CA GLY A 176 27.74 30.35 -0.39
C GLY A 176 26.71 29.41 0.25
N GLN A 177 26.20 29.73 1.43
CA GLN A 177 25.15 28.93 2.09
C GLN A 177 23.85 28.94 1.28
N TYR A 178 23.48 30.11 0.75
CA TYR A 178 22.29 30.27 -0.09
C TYR A 178 22.33 29.33 -1.31
N PHE A 179 23.42 29.35 -2.09
CA PHE A 179 23.55 28.48 -3.27
C PHE A 179 23.58 26.99 -2.94
N ARG A 180 24.16 26.61 -1.79
CA ARG A 180 24.11 25.21 -1.33
C ARG A 180 22.68 24.76 -1.01
N VAL A 181 21.88 25.61 -0.35
CA VAL A 181 20.47 25.29 -0.05
C VAL A 181 19.65 25.23 -1.33
N LEU A 182 19.84 26.16 -2.27
CA LEU A 182 19.21 26.09 -3.59
C LEU A 182 19.56 24.78 -4.30
N TYR A 183 20.83 24.37 -4.32
CA TYR A 183 21.23 23.08 -4.89
C TYR A 183 20.53 21.90 -4.22
N GLN A 184 20.46 21.85 -2.88
CA GLN A 184 19.76 20.77 -2.19
C GLN A 184 18.26 20.75 -2.51
N LEU A 185 17.64 21.92 -2.68
CA LEU A 185 16.24 22.03 -3.06
C LEU A 185 15.99 21.49 -4.48
N LEU A 186 16.84 21.84 -5.45
CA LEU A 186 16.74 21.31 -6.81
C LEU A 186 17.06 19.81 -6.87
N LYS A 187 18.03 19.35 -6.08
CA LYS A 187 18.36 17.92 -5.94
C LYS A 187 17.20 17.14 -5.33
N LEU A 188 16.51 17.70 -4.32
CA LEU A 188 15.33 17.10 -3.71
C LEU A 188 14.23 16.92 -4.76
N ILE A 189 13.95 17.95 -5.57
CA ILE A 189 12.96 17.88 -6.67
C ILE A 189 13.35 16.78 -7.67
N ALA A 190 14.60 16.77 -8.13
CA ALA A 190 15.05 15.83 -9.14
C ALA A 190 14.99 14.37 -8.65
N ASN A 191 15.50 14.11 -7.44
CA ASN A 191 15.81 12.77 -6.98
C ASN A 191 14.77 12.17 -6.04
N SER A 192 14.00 12.98 -5.32
CA SER A 192 13.15 12.50 -4.22
C SER A 192 11.66 12.74 -4.44
N ILE A 193 11.27 13.32 -5.58
CA ILE A 193 9.86 13.42 -5.97
C ILE A 193 9.26 12.01 -6.19
N PRO A 194 7.98 11.78 -5.83
CA PRO A 194 7.32 10.53 -6.16
C PRO A 194 7.42 10.23 -7.66
N ASN A 195 7.73 8.97 -8.00
CA ASN A 195 7.93 8.52 -9.38
C ASN A 195 9.10 9.22 -10.11
N SER A 196 10.13 9.67 -9.38
CA SER A 196 11.36 10.18 -9.98
C SER A 196 12.00 9.15 -10.91
N ASN A 197 12.35 9.58 -12.12
CA ASN A 197 13.13 8.80 -13.09
C ASN A 197 14.66 8.96 -12.89
N ILE A 198 15.09 9.70 -11.86
CA ILE A 198 16.51 9.98 -11.56
C ILE A 198 16.98 9.16 -10.35
N TYR A 199 16.06 8.83 -9.43
CA TYR A 199 16.32 7.94 -8.29
C TYR A 199 16.65 6.51 -8.76
N PRO A 200 17.56 5.79 -8.07
CA PRO A 200 18.37 6.20 -6.92
C PRO A 200 19.74 6.80 -7.25
N ASP A 201 20.15 6.77 -8.52
CA ASP A 201 21.54 6.94 -8.94
C ASP A 201 22.02 8.41 -8.89
N PHE A 202 21.14 9.38 -9.19
CA PHE A 202 21.48 10.82 -9.26
C PHE A 202 22.84 11.08 -9.98
N SER A 203 23.11 10.33 -11.06
CA SER A 203 24.31 10.43 -11.88
C SER A 203 24.18 11.55 -12.92
N VAL A 204 25.28 11.85 -13.61
CA VAL A 204 25.27 12.86 -14.68
C VAL A 204 24.31 12.46 -15.80
N ASP A 205 24.36 11.19 -16.20
CA ASP A 205 23.57 10.67 -17.30
C ASP A 205 22.08 10.64 -16.93
N SER A 206 21.74 10.25 -15.69
CA SER A 206 20.34 10.26 -15.26
C SER A 206 19.75 11.67 -15.20
N ILE A 207 20.51 12.69 -14.82
CA ILE A 207 20.01 14.09 -14.84
C ILE A 207 19.77 14.58 -16.28
N LYS A 208 20.65 14.21 -17.23
CA LYS A 208 20.61 14.65 -18.62
C LYS A 208 19.54 13.94 -19.45
N GLU A 209 19.40 12.64 -19.28
CA GLU A 209 18.66 11.77 -20.21
C GLU A 209 17.27 11.42 -19.70
N SER A 210 17.04 11.39 -18.38
CA SER A 210 15.75 10.99 -17.83
C SER A 210 14.66 12.02 -18.15
N ALA A 211 13.48 11.53 -18.55
CA ALA A 211 12.29 12.36 -18.69
C ALA A 211 11.84 12.93 -17.34
N PHE A 212 11.11 14.07 -17.36
CA PHE A 212 10.51 14.63 -16.16
C PHE A 212 9.51 13.66 -15.53
N ALA A 213 9.56 13.51 -14.21
CA ALA A 213 8.48 12.91 -13.45
C ALA A 213 7.24 13.84 -13.45
N PRO A 214 6.03 13.29 -13.18
CA PRO A 214 4.85 14.11 -12.92
C PRO A 214 5.14 15.18 -11.86
N ASP A 215 4.65 16.40 -12.06
CA ASP A 215 4.83 17.56 -11.17
C ASP A 215 6.29 18.07 -10.98
N GLU A 216 7.33 17.38 -11.46
CA GLU A 216 8.75 17.77 -11.27
C GLU A 216 9.00 19.21 -11.75
N LYS A 217 8.52 19.53 -12.95
CA LYS A 217 8.63 20.88 -13.53
C LYS A 217 7.83 21.91 -12.75
N MET A 218 6.66 21.54 -12.22
CA MET A 218 5.82 22.42 -11.38
C MET A 218 6.62 22.88 -10.14
N TYR A 219 7.22 21.97 -9.38
CA TYR A 219 8.02 22.33 -8.20
C TYR A 219 9.24 23.17 -8.56
N SER A 220 9.95 22.83 -9.63
CA SER A 220 11.10 23.62 -10.07
C SER A 220 10.71 25.05 -10.48
N ASN A 221 9.52 25.23 -11.08
CA ASN A 221 8.99 26.55 -11.44
C ASN A 221 8.61 27.37 -10.21
N ILE A 222 8.06 26.73 -9.17
CA ILE A 222 7.80 27.40 -7.88
C ILE A 222 9.11 27.98 -7.34
N VAL A 223 10.17 27.17 -7.24
CA VAL A 223 11.49 27.64 -6.75
C VAL A 223 12.03 28.78 -7.60
N ARG A 224 11.98 28.63 -8.93
CA ARG A 224 12.46 29.62 -9.90
C ARG A 224 11.77 30.97 -9.77
N SER A 225 10.48 30.99 -9.41
CA SER A 225 9.71 32.23 -9.22
C SER A 225 10.22 33.15 -8.10
N PHE A 226 10.99 32.60 -7.15
CA PHE A 226 11.61 33.38 -6.07
C PHE A 226 12.94 34.02 -6.48
N LEU A 227 13.50 33.69 -7.65
CA LEU A 227 14.81 34.17 -8.06
C LEU A 227 14.68 35.48 -8.86
N ASN A 228 15.26 36.55 -8.33
CA ASN A 228 15.36 37.81 -9.06
C ASN A 228 16.55 37.81 -10.06
N TYR A 229 16.69 38.88 -10.83
CA TYR A 229 17.75 38.99 -11.84
C TYR A 229 19.15 38.83 -11.25
N ASP A 230 19.44 39.50 -10.13
CA ASP A 230 20.76 39.44 -9.50
C ASP A 230 21.13 38.01 -9.09
N VAL A 231 20.16 37.29 -8.54
CA VAL A 231 20.32 35.89 -8.12
C VAL A 231 20.55 34.99 -9.33
N THR A 232 19.74 35.11 -10.39
CA THR A 232 19.89 34.27 -11.59
C THR A 232 21.24 34.52 -12.30
N GLN A 233 21.71 35.77 -12.33
CA GLN A 233 23.01 36.14 -12.91
C GLN A 233 24.17 35.58 -12.09
N LEU A 234 24.16 35.74 -10.76
CA LEU A 234 25.19 35.12 -9.92
C LEU A 234 25.11 33.59 -9.93
N LEU A 235 23.92 33.01 -10.03
CA LEU A 235 23.73 31.57 -10.17
C LEU A 235 24.43 31.04 -11.43
N ALA A 236 24.27 31.74 -12.57
CA ALA A 236 24.94 31.40 -13.82
C ALA A 236 26.48 31.49 -13.70
N ILE A 237 27.00 32.45 -12.92
CA ILE A 237 28.44 32.54 -12.64
C ILE A 237 28.88 31.40 -11.70
N ASN A 238 28.13 31.14 -10.63
CA ASN A 238 28.45 30.13 -9.62
C ASN A 238 28.48 28.71 -10.20
N CYS A 239 27.54 28.40 -11.08
CA CYS A 239 27.40 27.08 -11.71
C CYS A 239 28.26 26.91 -12.97
N TYR A 240 29.03 27.91 -13.38
CA TYR A 240 29.99 27.75 -14.48
C TYR A 240 30.95 26.59 -14.18
N CYS A 241 31.20 25.69 -15.12
CA CYS A 241 32.09 24.55 -14.92
C CYS A 241 32.96 24.39 -16.16
N SER A 242 34.28 24.27 -15.97
CA SER A 242 35.23 24.06 -17.08
C SER A 242 35.29 22.60 -17.56
N SER A 243 34.78 21.66 -16.76
CA SER A 243 34.69 20.23 -17.10
C SER A 243 33.52 19.57 -16.38
N ASP A 244 33.16 18.36 -16.79
CA ASP A 244 32.13 17.54 -16.14
C ASP A 244 32.53 16.98 -14.76
N GLN A 245 33.82 17.05 -14.43
CA GLN A 245 34.36 16.65 -13.12
C GLN A 245 34.27 17.75 -12.05
N ASP A 246 33.78 18.95 -12.41
CA ASP A 246 33.59 20.04 -11.44
C ASP A 246 32.52 19.66 -10.41
N THR A 247 32.77 20.01 -9.14
CA THR A 247 31.83 19.73 -8.04
C THR A 247 30.46 20.40 -8.22
N TYR A 248 30.40 21.49 -9.00
CA TYR A 248 29.18 22.19 -9.35
C TYR A 248 28.50 21.64 -10.60
N PHE A 249 29.07 20.63 -11.28
CA PHE A 249 28.54 20.17 -12.56
C PHE A 249 27.12 19.62 -12.46
N LYS A 250 26.80 18.83 -11.41
CA LYS A 250 25.42 18.38 -11.18
C LYS A 250 24.47 19.55 -10.91
N PHE A 251 24.94 20.61 -10.25
CA PHE A 251 24.14 21.81 -10.03
C PHE A 251 23.88 22.55 -11.35
N LYS A 252 24.90 22.67 -12.20
CA LYS A 252 24.78 23.16 -13.58
C LYS A 252 23.70 22.40 -14.35
N LEU A 253 23.75 21.07 -14.34
CA LEU A 253 22.76 20.24 -15.04
C LEU A 253 21.33 20.46 -14.52
N LEU A 254 21.14 20.67 -13.22
CA LEU A 254 19.82 20.95 -12.65
C LEU A 254 19.28 22.30 -13.12
N ILE A 255 20.11 23.35 -13.17
CA ILE A 255 19.65 24.67 -13.64
C ILE A 255 19.37 24.68 -15.14
N GLU A 256 20.10 23.86 -15.92
CA GLU A 256 19.84 23.60 -17.34
C GLU A 256 18.51 22.85 -17.53
N ARG A 257 18.35 21.71 -16.84
CA ARG A 257 17.13 20.88 -16.86
C ARG A 257 15.89 21.71 -16.53
N TYR A 258 15.98 22.58 -15.54
CA TYR A 258 14.83 23.35 -15.07
C TYR A 258 14.66 24.73 -15.69
N ALA A 259 15.48 25.11 -16.68
CA ALA A 259 15.42 26.41 -17.34
C ALA A 259 15.52 27.61 -16.37
N PHE A 260 16.44 27.53 -15.41
CA PHE A 260 16.58 28.55 -14.35
C PHE A 260 17.09 29.90 -14.85
N LEU A 261 17.64 29.94 -16.06
CA LEU A 261 18.17 31.17 -16.68
C LEU A 261 17.19 31.80 -17.69
N GLU A 262 15.96 31.26 -17.82
CA GLU A 262 14.97 31.75 -18.81
C GLU A 262 14.67 33.24 -18.68
N HIS A 263 14.60 33.78 -17.47
CA HIS A 263 14.33 35.20 -17.22
C HIS A 263 15.58 35.99 -16.85
N MET A 264 16.78 35.45 -17.07
CA MET A 264 18.03 36.12 -16.74
C MET A 264 18.40 37.14 -17.83
N PRO A 265 18.53 38.44 -17.50
CA PRO A 265 19.06 39.42 -18.44
C PRO A 265 20.58 39.29 -18.59
N PHE A 266 21.11 39.70 -19.74
CA PHE A 266 22.56 39.73 -20.02
C PHE A 266 23.24 41.05 -19.66
N GLY A 267 22.49 41.99 -19.07
CA GLY A 267 22.97 43.26 -18.53
C GLY A 267 22.50 43.44 -17.09
N VAL A 268 23.13 44.36 -16.36
CA VAL A 268 22.72 44.69 -14.98
C VAL A 268 21.85 45.95 -15.04
N THR A 269 20.64 45.85 -14.49
CA THR A 269 19.66 46.94 -14.47
C THR A 269 20.29 48.22 -13.90
N GLY A 270 20.20 49.32 -14.66
CA GLY A 270 20.72 50.62 -14.23
C GLY A 270 22.20 50.89 -14.52
N TYR A 271 22.95 49.94 -15.10
CA TYR A 271 24.39 50.10 -15.33
C TYR A 271 24.81 49.90 -16.79
N ALA A 272 24.60 48.71 -17.34
CA ALA A 272 25.09 48.33 -18.66
C ALA A 272 24.08 47.46 -19.38
N LYS A 273 23.82 47.77 -20.66
CA LYS A 273 22.86 47.01 -21.49
C LYS A 273 23.32 45.55 -21.70
N TYR A 274 24.64 45.33 -21.71
CA TYR A 274 25.25 44.00 -21.78
C TYR A 274 26.54 43.96 -20.95
N ALA A 275 26.75 42.86 -20.24
CA ALA A 275 28.03 42.51 -19.64
C ALA A 275 28.63 41.32 -20.40
N GLU A 276 29.91 41.42 -20.78
CA GLU A 276 30.62 40.37 -21.52
C GLU A 276 30.57 39.04 -20.77
N THR A 277 30.81 39.07 -19.46
CA THR A 277 30.74 37.90 -18.56
C THR A 277 29.40 37.17 -18.66
N LEU A 278 28.29 37.92 -18.63
CA LEU A 278 26.96 37.33 -18.62
C LEU A 278 26.59 36.80 -20.00
N THR A 279 27.02 37.49 -21.06
CA THR A 279 26.78 37.05 -22.44
C THR A 279 27.50 35.73 -22.74
N GLU A 280 28.67 35.50 -22.14
CA GLU A 280 29.43 34.25 -22.29
C GLU A 280 28.66 33.02 -21.77
N THR A 281 27.65 33.19 -20.90
CA THR A 281 26.81 32.06 -20.44
C THR A 281 26.17 31.30 -21.61
N LYS A 282 25.85 31.97 -22.72
CA LYS A 282 25.31 31.33 -23.94
C LYS A 282 26.26 30.30 -24.55
N ASN A 283 27.57 30.43 -24.31
CA ASN A 283 28.58 29.52 -24.85
C ASN A 283 28.84 28.31 -23.94
N HIS A 284 28.47 28.40 -22.66
CA HIS A 284 28.83 27.40 -21.65
C HIS A 284 27.64 26.62 -21.12
N TYR A 285 26.41 27.08 -21.32
CA TYR A 285 25.19 26.41 -20.86
C TYR A 285 24.41 25.80 -22.03
N ASP A 286 23.77 24.66 -21.78
CA ASP A 286 22.80 24.09 -22.74
C ASP A 286 21.67 25.13 -23.01
N PRO A 287 21.22 25.31 -24.27
CA PRO A 287 20.13 26.23 -24.61
C PRO A 287 18.86 26.02 -23.75
N LYS A 288 18.59 24.80 -23.28
CA LYS A 288 17.47 24.48 -22.38
C LYS A 288 17.49 25.29 -21.07
N ALA A 289 18.67 25.71 -20.59
CA ALA A 289 18.81 26.56 -19.41
C ALA A 289 18.04 27.87 -19.54
N PHE A 290 17.86 28.34 -20.77
CA PHE A 290 17.25 29.61 -21.09
C PHE A 290 15.79 29.48 -21.54
N GLY A 291 15.22 28.27 -21.65
CA GLY A 291 13.79 28.08 -21.97
C GLY A 291 13.31 28.96 -23.14
N ASN A 292 12.23 29.72 -22.94
CA ASN A 292 11.72 30.70 -23.90
C ASN A 292 12.20 32.14 -23.59
N SER A 293 13.48 32.30 -23.27
CA SER A 293 14.02 33.59 -22.83
C SER A 293 13.73 34.71 -23.82
N GLN A 294 13.22 35.84 -23.31
CA GLN A 294 13.05 37.07 -24.07
C GLN A 294 14.38 37.82 -24.31
N PHE A 295 15.47 37.37 -23.69
CA PHE A 295 16.77 38.04 -23.72
C PHE A 295 17.75 37.42 -24.72
N ILE A 296 17.42 36.26 -25.31
CA ILE A 296 18.26 35.53 -26.27
C ILE A 296 17.85 35.83 -27.70
#